data_AF-A0AB73KR18-F1
#
_entry.id   AF-A0AB73KR18-F1
#
_cell.length_a   1.000
_cell.length_b   1.000
_cell.length_c   1.000
_cell.angle_alpha   90.00
_cell.angle_beta   90.00
_cell.angle_gamma   90.00
#
_symmetry.space_group_name_H-M   'P 1'
#
loop_
_entity.id
_entity.type
_entity.pdbx_description
1 polymer ?
#
loop_
_entity_poly.entity_id
_entity_poly.type
_entity_poly.pdbx_seq_one_letter_code
_entity_poly.pdbx_strand_id
1 'polypeptide(L)'
;MSPRDILREGVIAPPDSADDRAIVPAEQPLLEVGDVVLCAVISVSGGSRVAPVTAADLPAVAGDRVLALRPQGPLTPTHLRWILAYLRSSELQLVASGFLKGALRVRWSELEQLKLPPLDEALAVAMDDLTVTRDRMSEWRDEATELLQSVLQTRNGVQARELLIASGQTLRLRAEAAARLDEFGYTVRTRFPYPIALRWRETEARMSAGQLREAYQAVLDTAEILLCYSALLVAAMARAEGIELSSVRAIQGKLAGGRGGPGFGEWVVVLEEIVSARKRKGLPAEHPLHEFGSLFADPKAAAVRKRVSDRRNDQAHQRRPDDVDLPDVLDDVFADLSLLLDRTRFLADLRLAHVTDVRWDTLQKRADVDFRSLMGDHPVVPTETMHHDGNDLETDSLYLIDREHRLHLLRPFLIGRPCPMCRSWSTFHVDKVSRDGAVLKSLEHGHALTDPTIVSSLSLVGLL
;
A
#
# COMPACT_ATOMS: atom_id res chain seq x y z
N MET A 1 10.96 -33.39 28.90
CA MET A 1 10.58 -33.61 27.49
C MET A 1 9.46 -32.63 27.15
N SER A 2 9.67 -31.79 26.13
CA SER A 2 8.65 -30.86 25.64
C SER A 2 7.50 -31.65 24.99
N PRO A 3 6.23 -31.21 25.12
CA PRO A 3 5.12 -31.88 24.44
C PRO A 3 5.40 -31.94 22.93
N ARG A 4 5.36 -33.14 22.36
CA ARG A 4 5.64 -33.38 20.93
C ARG A 4 4.42 -33.16 20.05
N ASP A 5 3.25 -33.08 20.66
CA ASP A 5 1.96 -33.22 19.97
C ASP A 5 1.42 -31.88 19.47
N ILE A 6 1.98 -30.74 19.92
CA ILE A 6 1.69 -29.42 19.35
C ILE A 6 2.90 -28.98 18.53
N LEU A 7 2.72 -28.89 17.22
CA LEU A 7 3.79 -28.55 16.28
C LEU A 7 4.03 -27.04 16.22
N ARG A 8 5.18 -26.63 15.66
CA ARG A 8 5.54 -25.20 15.56
C ARG A 8 4.69 -24.47 14.52
N GLU A 9 4.23 -25.22 13.52
CA GLU A 9 3.33 -24.80 12.45
C GLU A 9 1.92 -24.50 12.99
N GLY A 10 1.66 -24.83 14.26
CA GLY A 10 0.40 -24.51 14.90
C GLY A 10 -0.71 -25.50 14.64
N VAL A 11 -0.33 -26.75 14.41
CA VAL A 11 -1.20 -27.91 14.17
C VAL A 11 -0.92 -28.95 15.25
N ILE A 12 -1.94 -29.74 15.59
CA ILE A 12 -1.79 -30.90 16.47
C ILE A 12 -1.27 -32.07 15.64
N ALA A 13 -0.21 -32.71 16.10
CA ALA A 13 0.37 -33.86 15.43
C ALA A 13 -0.62 -35.04 15.44
N PRO A 14 -0.71 -35.84 14.36
CA PRO A 14 -1.50 -37.05 14.40
C PRO A 14 -0.95 -38.00 15.49
N PRO A 15 -1.82 -38.82 16.11
CA PRO A 15 -1.39 -39.75 17.15
C PRO A 15 -0.35 -40.73 16.60
N ASP A 16 0.69 -41.00 17.39
CA ASP A 16 1.63 -42.07 17.06
C ASP A 16 0.94 -43.42 17.24
N SER A 17 1.34 -44.42 16.44
CA SER A 17 0.75 -45.76 16.45
C SER A 17 0.86 -46.49 17.80
N ALA A 18 1.72 -46.02 18.70
CA ALA A 18 1.89 -46.52 20.07
C ALA A 18 1.06 -45.76 21.13
N ASP A 19 0.50 -44.59 20.80
CA ASP A 19 -0.21 -43.67 21.68
C ASP A 19 -1.68 -43.44 21.24
N ASP A 20 -2.26 -44.40 20.49
CA ASP A 20 -3.63 -44.31 19.95
C ASP A 20 -4.73 -44.38 21.03
N ARG A 21 -4.38 -44.73 22.27
CA ARG A 21 -5.30 -44.96 23.38
C ARG A 21 -4.72 -44.42 24.69
N ALA A 22 -5.48 -43.53 25.32
CA ALA A 22 -5.19 -43.02 26.66
C ALA A 22 -6.28 -43.45 27.65
N ILE A 23 -5.88 -43.83 28.87
CA ILE A 23 -6.82 -44.00 29.99
C ILE A 23 -7.01 -42.62 30.60
N VAL A 24 -8.17 -42.02 30.36
CA VAL A 24 -8.51 -40.68 30.84
C VAL A 24 -9.31 -40.79 32.14
N PRO A 25 -8.90 -40.14 33.24
CA PRO A 25 -9.71 -40.04 34.45
C PRO A 25 -11.09 -39.46 34.14
N ALA A 26 -12.16 -39.99 34.74
CA ALA A 26 -13.54 -39.59 34.44
C ALA A 26 -13.82 -38.09 34.68
N GLU A 27 -13.00 -37.43 35.51
CA GLU A 27 -13.13 -36.02 35.88
C GLU A 27 -12.38 -35.08 34.91
N GLN A 28 -11.56 -35.59 34.00
CA GLN A 28 -10.77 -34.76 33.10
C GLN A 28 -11.62 -34.35 31.88
N PRO A 29 -11.77 -33.04 31.61
CA PRO A 29 -12.59 -32.57 30.50
C PRO A 29 -11.97 -32.94 29.15
N LEU A 30 -12.80 -33.44 28.23
CA LEU A 30 -12.42 -33.66 26.84
C LEU A 30 -12.27 -32.33 26.11
N LEU A 31 -11.32 -32.29 25.17
CA LEU A 31 -11.19 -31.17 24.25
C LEU A 31 -12.38 -31.11 23.30
N GLU A 32 -12.75 -29.91 22.91
CA GLU A 32 -13.83 -29.61 21.96
C GLU A 32 -13.30 -28.81 20.76
N VAL A 33 -14.05 -28.86 19.66
CA VAL A 33 -13.73 -28.06 18.48
C VAL A 33 -13.74 -26.58 18.86
N GLY A 34 -12.66 -25.87 18.54
CA GLY A 34 -12.48 -24.46 18.87
C GLY A 34 -11.73 -24.20 20.17
N ASP A 35 -11.42 -25.22 20.97
CA ASP A 35 -10.46 -25.08 22.07
C ASP A 35 -9.08 -24.66 21.52
N VAL A 36 -8.35 -23.83 22.28
CA VAL A 36 -6.97 -23.44 21.95
C VAL A 36 -6.03 -24.11 22.93
N VAL A 37 -5.15 -24.97 22.43
CA VAL A 37 -4.16 -25.68 23.24
C VAL A 37 -2.79 -25.02 23.13
N LEU A 38 -2.11 -24.84 24.26
CA LEU A 38 -0.74 -24.34 24.31
C LEU A 38 0.17 -25.18 25.20
N CYS A 39 1.44 -25.26 24.83
CA CYS A 39 2.47 -25.86 25.69
C CYS A 39 2.73 -24.95 26.91
N ALA A 40 2.51 -25.46 28.12
CA ALA A 40 2.82 -24.76 29.37
C ALA A 40 4.32 -24.50 29.58
N VAL A 41 5.19 -25.15 28.80
CA VAL A 41 6.64 -24.97 28.84
C VAL A 41 7.11 -24.47 27.48
N ILE A 42 7.62 -23.24 27.45
CA ILE A 42 8.04 -22.54 26.24
C ILE A 42 9.57 -22.37 26.22
N SER A 43 10.16 -22.38 25.02
CA SER A 43 11.60 -22.18 24.86
C SER A 43 11.93 -20.69 24.97
N VAL A 44 13.04 -20.32 25.60
CA VAL A 44 13.49 -18.91 25.63
C VAL A 44 13.91 -18.42 24.24
N SER A 45 14.41 -19.33 23.39
CA SER A 45 14.87 -19.03 22.03
C SER A 45 13.85 -19.37 20.92
N GLY A 46 12.63 -19.78 21.28
CA GLY A 46 11.63 -20.20 20.29
C GLY A 46 10.22 -19.75 20.69
N GLY A 47 9.39 -19.45 19.70
CA GLY A 47 7.99 -19.09 19.93
C GLY A 47 7.20 -20.18 20.66
N SER A 48 6.12 -19.77 21.30
CA SER A 48 5.20 -20.67 21.99
C SER A 48 4.51 -21.60 20.98
N ARG A 49 4.33 -22.86 21.35
CA ARG A 49 3.59 -23.84 20.54
C ARG A 49 2.12 -23.78 20.94
N VAL A 50 1.29 -23.36 19.99
CA VAL A 50 -0.15 -23.11 20.20
C VAL A 50 -0.91 -23.58 18.98
N ALA A 51 -2.00 -24.32 19.16
CA ALA A 51 -2.83 -24.81 18.06
C ALA A 51 -4.33 -24.71 18.42
N PRO A 52 -5.21 -24.45 17.45
CA PRO A 52 -6.64 -24.66 17.63
C PRO A 52 -6.95 -26.17 17.51
N VAL A 53 -7.93 -26.64 18.28
CA VAL A 53 -8.48 -28.00 18.18
C VAL A 53 -9.54 -28.03 17.09
N THR A 54 -9.39 -28.95 16.14
CA THR A 54 -10.31 -29.18 15.03
C THR A 54 -11.06 -30.50 15.22
N ALA A 55 -12.08 -30.74 14.39
CA ALA A 55 -12.83 -32.00 14.42
C ALA A 55 -11.95 -33.23 14.10
N ALA A 56 -10.85 -33.05 13.36
CA ALA A 56 -9.92 -34.13 13.03
C ALA A 56 -9.02 -34.54 14.20
N ASP A 57 -8.88 -33.68 15.20
CA ASP A 57 -8.05 -33.92 16.38
C ASP A 57 -8.79 -34.66 17.50
N LEU A 58 -10.10 -34.87 17.33
CA LEU A 58 -10.98 -35.44 18.35
C LEU A 58 -11.22 -36.94 18.14
N PRO A 59 -11.44 -37.72 19.22
CA PRO A 59 -11.46 -37.30 20.63
C PRO A 59 -10.05 -37.11 21.21
N ALA A 60 -9.86 -36.05 22.02
CA ALA A 60 -8.58 -35.76 22.67
C ALA A 60 -8.74 -35.14 24.06
N VAL A 61 -7.66 -35.20 24.85
CA VAL A 61 -7.57 -34.61 26.19
C VAL A 61 -6.23 -33.88 26.36
N ALA A 62 -6.22 -32.77 27.11
CA ALA A 62 -4.97 -32.04 27.41
C ALA A 62 -4.19 -32.74 28.53
N GLY A 63 -2.94 -33.13 28.27
CA GLY A 63 -2.04 -33.66 29.31
C GLY A 63 -1.49 -32.57 30.25
N ASP A 64 -0.78 -32.99 31.31
CA ASP A 64 -0.30 -32.12 32.42
C ASP A 64 0.59 -30.93 32.03
N ARG A 65 1.11 -30.91 30.79
CA ARG A 65 1.98 -29.85 30.25
C ARG A 65 1.31 -29.03 29.15
N VAL A 66 0.02 -29.24 28.93
CA VAL A 66 -0.80 -28.52 27.96
C VAL A 66 -1.86 -27.75 28.72
N LEU A 67 -2.00 -26.46 28.39
CA LEU A 67 -3.11 -25.64 28.87
C LEU A 67 -4.13 -25.55 27.74
N ALA A 68 -5.40 -25.80 28.06
CA ALA A 68 -6.50 -25.76 27.10
C ALA A 68 -7.43 -24.59 27.43
N LEU A 69 -7.52 -23.63 26.51
CA LEU A 69 -8.34 -22.44 26.63
C LEU A 69 -9.62 -22.66 25.82
N ARG A 70 -10.77 -22.70 26.51
CA ARG A 70 -12.08 -22.78 25.86
C ARG A 70 -12.68 -21.38 25.70
N PRO A 71 -13.02 -20.95 24.48
CA PRO A 71 -13.76 -19.72 24.27
C PRO A 71 -15.12 -19.76 24.98
N GLN A 72 -15.50 -18.68 25.66
CA GLN A 72 -16.82 -18.56 26.30
C GLN A 72 -17.97 -18.37 25.29
N GLY A 73 -17.65 -18.07 24.03
CA GLY A 73 -18.59 -17.90 22.94
C GLY A 73 -17.91 -18.16 21.59
N PRO A 74 -18.69 -18.19 20.49
CA PRO A 74 -18.16 -18.46 19.17
C PRO A 74 -17.14 -17.38 18.77
N LEU A 75 -15.96 -17.81 18.34
CA LEU A 75 -14.94 -16.92 17.79
C LEU A 75 -15.05 -16.87 16.27
N THR A 76 -14.93 -15.68 15.68
CA THR A 76 -14.74 -15.58 14.23
C THR A 76 -13.36 -16.14 13.85
N PRO A 77 -13.19 -16.64 12.61
CA PRO A 77 -11.88 -17.14 12.15
C PRO A 77 -10.75 -16.11 12.33
N THR A 78 -11.03 -14.82 12.09
CA THR A 78 -10.06 -13.72 12.23
C THR A 78 -9.68 -13.50 13.69
N HIS A 79 -10.64 -13.52 14.63
CA HIS A 79 -10.36 -13.43 16.06
C HIS A 79 -9.52 -14.61 16.57
N LEU A 80 -9.85 -15.83 16.14
CA LEU A 80 -9.07 -17.01 16.49
C LEU A 80 -7.62 -16.89 15.98
N ARG A 81 -7.43 -16.45 14.73
CA ARG A 81 -6.09 -16.18 14.16
C ARG A 81 -5.33 -15.14 14.98
N TRP A 82 -5.98 -14.05 15.39
CA TRP A 82 -5.38 -13.01 16.22
C TRP A 82 -4.91 -13.55 17.57
N ILE A 83 -5.76 -14.31 18.27
CA ILE A 83 -5.42 -14.96 19.54
C ILE A 83 -4.21 -15.89 19.34
N LEU A 84 -4.23 -16.74 18.31
CA LEU A 84 -3.14 -17.67 18.01
C LEU A 84 -1.83 -16.94 17.70
N ALA A 85 -1.88 -15.87 16.90
CA ALA A 85 -0.72 -15.05 16.56
C ALA A 85 -0.13 -14.40 17.82
N TYR A 86 -0.97 -13.80 18.66
CA TYR A 86 -0.54 -13.19 19.91
C TYR A 86 0.05 -14.21 20.88
N LEU A 87 -0.57 -15.37 21.06
CA LEU A 87 -0.03 -16.41 21.97
C LEU A 87 1.29 -17.02 21.47
N ARG A 88 1.54 -17.01 20.16
CA ARG A 88 2.80 -17.46 19.54
C ARG A 88 3.91 -16.40 19.56
N SER A 89 3.55 -15.13 19.78
CA SER A 89 4.48 -14.02 19.84
C SER A 89 5.41 -14.09 21.05
N SER A 90 6.42 -13.21 21.08
CA SER A 90 7.34 -13.06 22.21
C SER A 90 6.65 -12.55 23.48
N GLU A 91 5.43 -12.02 23.37
CA GLU A 91 4.74 -11.32 24.43
C GLU A 91 4.30 -12.28 25.53
N LEU A 92 3.99 -13.54 25.17
CA LEU A 92 3.74 -14.59 26.16
C LEU A 92 4.99 -14.93 26.98
N GLN A 93 6.20 -14.76 26.40
CA GLN A 93 7.46 -14.99 27.12
C GLN A 93 7.71 -13.91 28.18
N LEU A 94 7.23 -12.69 27.97
CA LEU A 94 7.40 -11.57 28.90
C LEU A 94 6.62 -11.76 30.21
N VAL A 95 5.50 -12.50 30.17
CA VAL A 95 4.65 -12.76 31.34
C VAL A 95 4.91 -14.13 31.99
N ALA A 96 5.62 -15.03 31.31
CA ALA A 96 5.91 -16.36 31.82
C ALA A 96 6.90 -16.32 33.00
N SER A 97 6.60 -17.03 34.09
CA SER A 97 7.46 -17.07 35.28
C SER A 97 8.14 -18.42 35.53
N GLY A 98 9.38 -18.33 36.03
CA GLY A 98 10.19 -19.49 36.39
C GLY A 98 11.09 -19.98 35.26
N PHE A 99 12.37 -20.13 35.58
CA PHE A 99 13.40 -20.55 34.64
C PHE A 99 13.86 -21.97 34.98
N LEU A 100 13.66 -22.91 34.06
CA LEU A 100 14.12 -24.28 34.20
C LEU A 100 14.94 -24.66 32.96
N LYS A 101 16.27 -24.70 33.11
CA LYS A 101 17.22 -25.16 32.08
C LYS A 101 16.97 -24.54 30.69
N GLY A 102 16.77 -23.21 30.61
CA GLY A 102 16.56 -22.51 29.33
C GLY A 102 15.12 -22.55 28.78
N ALA A 103 14.16 -22.98 29.59
CA ALA A 103 12.73 -22.92 29.28
C ALA A 103 11.97 -22.11 30.35
N LEU A 104 10.91 -21.42 29.90
CA LEU A 104 9.97 -20.69 30.75
C LEU A 104 8.71 -21.54 30.96
N ARG A 105 8.06 -21.39 32.11
CA ARG A 105 6.78 -22.05 32.38
C ARG A 105 5.67 -21.01 32.43
N VAL A 106 4.63 -21.23 31.64
CA VAL A 106 3.39 -20.46 31.68
C VAL A 106 2.44 -21.08 32.70
N ARG A 107 1.89 -20.26 33.59
CA ARG A 107 0.90 -20.65 34.61
C ARG A 107 -0.47 -20.07 34.29
N TRP A 108 -1.53 -20.70 34.80
CA TRP A 108 -2.90 -20.20 34.68
C TRP A 108 -3.05 -18.75 35.16
N SER A 109 -2.46 -18.40 36.30
CA SER A 109 -2.49 -17.04 36.86
C SER A 109 -1.87 -15.98 35.96
N GLU A 110 -0.94 -16.36 35.06
CA GLU A 110 -0.32 -15.44 34.11
C GLU A 110 -1.19 -15.25 32.87
N LEU A 111 -1.83 -16.33 32.40
CA LEU A 111 -2.81 -16.26 31.31
C LEU A 111 -4.04 -15.45 31.70
N GLU A 112 -4.51 -15.56 32.94
CA GLU A 112 -5.63 -14.75 33.45
C GLU A 112 -5.35 -13.24 33.43
N GLN A 113 -4.08 -12.85 33.59
CA GLN A 113 -3.66 -11.45 33.57
C GLN A 113 -3.28 -10.96 32.17
N LEU A 114 -3.21 -11.87 31.19
CA LEU A 114 -2.82 -11.56 29.83
C LEU A 114 -3.89 -10.69 29.15
N LYS A 115 -3.55 -9.44 28.87
CA LYS A 115 -4.41 -8.55 28.09
C LYS A 115 -4.08 -8.72 26.61
N LEU A 116 -5.02 -9.28 25.86
CA LEU A 116 -4.96 -9.27 24.41
C LEU A 116 -5.14 -7.82 23.93
N PRO A 117 -4.32 -7.33 22.99
CA PRO A 117 -4.57 -6.04 22.37
C PRO A 117 -5.91 -6.12 21.60
N PRO A 118 -6.67 -5.01 21.56
CA PRO A 118 -7.95 -4.99 20.86
C PRO A 118 -7.73 -5.27 19.37
N LEU A 119 -8.58 -6.10 18.80
CA LEU A 119 -8.67 -6.31 17.36
C LEU A 119 -9.76 -5.39 16.83
N ASP A 120 -9.37 -4.26 16.25
CA ASP A 120 -10.31 -3.41 15.52
C ASP A 120 -10.54 -3.93 14.09
N GLU A 121 -11.54 -3.34 13.42
CA GLU A 121 -11.95 -3.76 12.08
C GLU A 121 -10.84 -3.58 11.04
N ALA A 122 -10.09 -2.48 11.11
CA ALA A 122 -9.00 -2.19 10.19
C ALA A 122 -7.87 -3.22 10.30
N LEU A 123 -7.44 -3.54 11.53
CA LEU A 123 -6.44 -4.57 11.77
C LEU A 123 -6.95 -5.96 11.34
N ALA A 124 -8.22 -6.26 11.57
CA ALA A 124 -8.82 -7.51 11.13
C ALA A 124 -8.77 -7.67 9.59
N VAL A 125 -9.13 -6.62 8.84
CA VAL A 125 -9.06 -6.60 7.37
C VAL A 125 -7.61 -6.78 6.89
N ALA A 126 -6.67 -6.02 7.45
CA ALA A 126 -5.25 -6.12 7.08
C ALA A 126 -4.67 -7.53 7.33
N MET A 127 -5.08 -8.18 8.43
CA MET A 127 -4.69 -9.56 8.73
C MET A 127 -5.27 -10.56 7.74
N ASP A 128 -6.51 -10.36 7.30
CA ASP A 128 -7.16 -11.23 6.33
C ASP A 128 -6.52 -11.08 4.94
N ASP A 129 -6.19 -9.87 4.49
CA ASP A 129 -5.46 -9.62 3.24
C ASP A 129 -4.07 -10.27 3.22
N LEU A 130 -3.33 -10.17 4.32
CA LEU A 130 -2.03 -10.84 4.47
C LEU A 130 -2.18 -12.37 4.48
N THR A 131 -3.27 -12.88 5.04
CA THR A 131 -3.57 -14.32 5.05
C THR A 131 -3.85 -14.84 3.64
N VAL A 132 -4.69 -14.14 2.87
CA VAL A 132 -4.96 -14.48 1.46
C VAL A 132 -3.66 -14.45 0.65
N THR A 133 -2.81 -13.46 0.88
CA THR A 133 -1.50 -13.34 0.21
C THR A 133 -0.59 -14.52 0.54
N ARG A 134 -0.48 -14.89 1.83
CA ARG A 134 0.30 -16.05 2.29
C ARG A 134 -0.19 -17.36 1.67
N ASP A 135 -1.50 -17.55 1.64
CA ASP A 135 -2.11 -18.78 1.12
C ASP A 135 -1.84 -18.89 -0.38
N ARG A 136 -1.97 -17.79 -1.12
CA ARG A 136 -1.61 -17.72 -2.54
C ARG A 136 -0.13 -18.04 -2.82
N MET A 137 0.77 -17.55 -1.99
CA MET A 137 2.19 -17.91 -2.10
C MET A 137 2.45 -19.38 -1.77
N SER A 138 1.70 -19.94 -0.83
CA SER A 138 1.79 -21.38 -0.49
C SER A 138 1.29 -22.26 -1.64
N GLU A 139 0.21 -21.86 -2.32
CA GLU A 139 -0.25 -22.53 -3.55
C GLU A 139 0.85 -22.58 -4.62
N TRP A 140 1.56 -21.46 -4.85
CA TRP A 140 2.66 -21.44 -5.82
C TRP A 140 3.84 -22.32 -5.40
N ARG A 141 4.14 -22.40 -4.10
CA ARG A 141 5.15 -23.32 -3.58
C ARG A 141 4.74 -24.77 -3.83
N ASP A 142 3.50 -25.12 -3.52
CA ASP A 142 2.99 -26.47 -3.66
C ASP A 142 2.93 -26.88 -5.15
N GLU A 143 2.52 -25.98 -6.04
CA GLU A 143 2.61 -26.13 -7.51
C GLU A 143 4.05 -26.43 -7.97
N ALA A 144 5.05 -25.73 -7.41
CA ALA A 144 6.45 -25.96 -7.71
C ALA A 144 6.93 -27.34 -7.23
N THR A 145 6.53 -27.74 -6.02
CA THR A 145 6.87 -29.04 -5.44
C THR A 145 6.24 -30.19 -6.23
N GLU A 146 4.97 -30.08 -6.61
CA GLU A 146 4.27 -31.06 -7.44
C GLU A 146 4.94 -31.20 -8.82
N LEU A 147 5.32 -30.08 -9.45
CA LEU A 147 6.02 -30.09 -10.72
C LEU A 147 7.36 -30.85 -10.58
N LEU A 148 8.15 -30.58 -9.55
CA LEU A 148 9.41 -31.29 -9.30
C LEU A 148 9.21 -32.79 -9.07
N GLN A 149 8.16 -33.18 -8.34
CA GLN A 149 7.84 -34.58 -8.10
C GLN A 149 7.39 -35.29 -9.39
N SER A 150 6.62 -34.63 -10.25
CA SER A 150 6.13 -35.21 -11.52
C SER A 150 7.26 -35.61 -12.48
N VAL A 151 8.37 -34.87 -12.44
CA VAL A 151 9.58 -35.13 -13.24
C VAL A 151 10.23 -36.45 -12.86
N LEU A 152 10.27 -36.75 -11.55
CA LEU A 152 10.83 -38.01 -11.03
C LEU A 152 10.01 -39.23 -11.46
N GLN A 153 8.75 -39.04 -11.82
CA GLN A 153 7.87 -40.11 -12.30
C GLN A 153 8.01 -40.36 -13.81
N THR A 154 8.68 -39.46 -14.54
CA THR A 154 8.85 -39.57 -15.99
C THR A 154 10.02 -40.49 -16.33
N ARG A 155 9.78 -41.56 -17.11
CA ARG A 155 10.82 -42.54 -17.49
C ARG A 155 11.82 -42.03 -18.53
N ASN A 156 11.56 -40.89 -19.15
CA ASN A 156 12.39 -40.29 -20.20
C ASN A 156 12.85 -38.87 -19.79
N GLY A 157 14.16 -38.69 -19.66
CA GLY A 157 14.76 -37.40 -19.28
C GLY A 157 14.50 -36.25 -20.26
N VAL A 158 14.29 -36.53 -21.55
CA VAL A 158 13.95 -35.50 -22.54
C VAL A 158 12.54 -34.95 -22.30
N GLN A 159 11.56 -35.83 -22.11
CA GLN A 159 10.17 -35.44 -21.80
C GLN A 159 10.07 -34.74 -20.44
N ALA A 160 10.82 -35.23 -19.44
CA ALA A 160 10.88 -34.61 -18.12
C ALA A 160 11.41 -33.17 -18.19
N ARG A 161 12.42 -32.92 -19.04
CA ARG A 161 12.97 -31.59 -19.29
C ARG A 161 11.98 -30.67 -20.02
N GLU A 162 11.31 -31.17 -21.06
CA GLU A 162 10.28 -30.39 -21.79
C GLU A 162 9.13 -29.98 -20.86
N LEU A 163 8.67 -30.91 -20.01
CA LEU A 163 7.64 -30.64 -19.00
C LEU A 163 8.08 -29.57 -18.01
N LEU A 164 9.32 -29.61 -17.51
CA LEU A 164 9.88 -28.59 -16.61
C LEU A 164 10.03 -27.22 -17.26
N ILE A 165 10.45 -27.19 -18.53
CA ILE A 165 10.62 -25.93 -19.25
C ILE A 165 9.26 -25.28 -19.45
N ALA A 166 8.29 -26.03 -19.99
CA ALA A 166 6.96 -25.52 -20.32
C ALA A 166 6.13 -25.21 -19.06
N SER A 167 5.99 -26.15 -18.13
CA SER A 167 5.16 -25.97 -16.93
C SER A 167 5.83 -25.07 -15.90
N GLY A 168 7.17 -25.08 -15.83
CA GLY A 168 7.93 -24.20 -14.95
C GLY A 168 8.06 -22.76 -15.46
N GLN A 169 7.70 -22.47 -16.72
CA GLN A 169 7.83 -21.12 -17.29
C GLN A 169 6.95 -20.12 -16.55
N THR A 170 5.67 -20.44 -16.36
CA THR A 170 4.73 -19.55 -15.66
C THR A 170 5.17 -19.28 -14.23
N LEU A 171 5.63 -20.31 -13.50
CA LEU A 171 6.12 -20.17 -12.13
C LEU A 171 7.37 -19.28 -12.06
N ARG A 172 8.33 -19.47 -12.98
CA ARG A 172 9.51 -18.60 -13.08
C ARG A 172 9.12 -17.15 -13.37
N LEU A 173 8.20 -16.91 -14.31
CA LEU A 173 7.72 -15.55 -14.62
C LEU A 173 7.00 -14.89 -13.43
N ARG A 174 6.21 -15.65 -12.66
CA ARG A 174 5.58 -15.14 -11.43
C ARG A 174 6.64 -14.77 -10.39
N ALA A 175 7.61 -15.65 -10.15
CA ALA A 175 8.70 -15.42 -9.20
C ALA A 175 9.57 -14.22 -9.62
N GLU A 176 9.92 -14.11 -10.90
CA GLU A 176 10.65 -12.97 -11.46
C GLU A 176 9.86 -11.67 -11.34
N ALA A 177 8.56 -11.69 -11.66
CA ALA A 177 7.70 -10.52 -11.51
C ALA A 177 7.55 -10.10 -10.04
N ALA A 178 7.45 -11.05 -9.12
CA ALA A 178 7.42 -10.79 -7.68
C ALA A 178 8.76 -10.22 -7.20
N ALA A 179 9.89 -10.80 -7.60
CA ALA A 179 11.22 -10.31 -7.24
C ALA A 179 11.47 -8.90 -7.79
N ARG A 180 10.96 -8.56 -8.97
CA ARG A 180 11.06 -7.19 -9.50
C ARG A 180 10.28 -6.17 -8.67
N LEU A 181 9.27 -6.57 -7.89
CA LEU A 181 8.61 -5.64 -6.96
C LEU A 181 9.52 -5.26 -5.79
N ASP A 182 10.57 -6.02 -5.49
CA ASP A 182 11.60 -5.62 -4.53
C ASP A 182 12.53 -4.54 -5.12
N GLU A 183 12.58 -4.40 -6.44
CA GLU A 183 13.33 -3.35 -7.12
C GLU A 183 12.54 -2.03 -7.07
N PHE A 184 13.14 -1.03 -6.42
CA PHE A 184 12.51 0.27 -6.20
C PHE A 184 12.04 0.94 -7.50
N GLY A 185 12.92 1.04 -8.51
CA GLY A 185 12.60 1.68 -9.80
C GLY A 185 11.46 0.97 -10.52
N TYR A 186 11.43 -0.36 -10.50
CA TYR A 186 10.34 -1.14 -11.09
C TYR A 186 9.00 -0.88 -10.38
N THR A 187 9.00 -0.82 -9.05
CA THR A 187 7.81 -0.46 -8.26
C THR A 187 7.29 0.92 -8.64
N VAL A 188 8.16 1.93 -8.73
CA VAL A 188 7.73 3.27 -9.16
C VAL A 188 7.11 3.22 -10.56
N ARG A 189 7.73 2.53 -11.51
CA ARG A 189 7.24 2.47 -12.91
C ARG A 189 5.95 1.71 -13.11
N THR A 190 5.59 0.80 -12.21
CA THR A 190 4.44 -0.09 -12.41
C THR A 190 3.32 0.14 -11.41
N ARG A 191 3.61 0.76 -10.26
CA ARG A 191 2.65 0.93 -9.18
C ARG A 191 2.36 2.36 -8.80
N PHE A 192 3.19 3.35 -9.15
CA PHE A 192 2.86 4.74 -8.84
C PHE A 192 1.88 5.34 -9.84
N PRO A 193 1.15 6.41 -9.47
CA PRO A 193 0.26 7.12 -10.40
C PRO A 193 1.00 7.55 -11.67
N TYR A 194 0.31 7.44 -12.82
CA TYR A 194 0.85 7.72 -14.16
C TYR A 194 1.77 8.95 -14.28
N PRO A 195 1.38 10.16 -13.81
CA PRO A 195 2.24 11.33 -13.94
C PRO A 195 3.60 11.19 -13.24
N ILE A 196 3.67 10.45 -12.13
CA ILE A 196 4.92 10.24 -11.39
C ILE A 196 5.73 9.12 -12.06
N ALA A 197 5.08 8.00 -12.38
CA ALA A 197 5.74 6.84 -12.97
C ALA A 197 6.39 7.17 -14.33
N LEU A 198 5.71 7.96 -15.17
CA LEU A 198 6.27 8.39 -16.45
C LEU A 198 7.50 9.29 -16.28
N ARG A 199 7.45 10.23 -15.32
CA ARG A 199 8.57 11.15 -15.03
C ARG A 199 9.79 10.40 -14.50
N TRP A 200 9.56 9.44 -13.61
CA TRP A 200 10.62 8.53 -13.15
C TRP A 200 11.25 7.74 -14.31
N ARG A 201 10.44 7.21 -15.23
CA ARG A 201 10.95 6.53 -16.43
C ARG A 201 11.81 7.46 -17.29
N GLU A 202 11.42 8.73 -17.43
CA GLU A 202 12.22 9.73 -18.12
C GLU A 202 13.56 9.95 -17.42
N THR A 203 13.57 10.10 -16.09
CA THR A 203 14.80 10.19 -15.29
C THR A 203 15.71 8.99 -15.52
N GLU A 204 15.21 7.76 -15.38
CA GLU A 204 16.00 6.54 -15.61
C GLU A 204 16.58 6.48 -17.03
N ALA A 205 15.79 6.88 -18.03
CA ALA A 205 16.24 6.89 -19.42
C ALA A 205 17.38 7.90 -19.65
N ARG A 206 17.28 9.11 -19.08
CA ARG A 206 18.33 10.14 -19.20
C ARG A 206 19.60 9.76 -18.45
N MET A 207 19.46 9.22 -17.24
CA MET A 207 20.56 8.66 -16.44
C MET A 207 21.29 7.58 -17.23
N SER A 208 20.55 6.60 -17.75
CA SER A 208 21.11 5.47 -18.52
C SER A 208 21.78 5.91 -19.83
N ALA A 209 21.30 6.98 -20.44
CA ALA A 209 21.89 7.54 -21.66
C ALA A 209 23.16 8.37 -21.41
N GLY A 210 23.58 8.58 -20.15
CA GLY A 210 24.73 9.41 -19.81
C GLY A 210 24.52 10.91 -20.08
N GLN A 211 23.27 11.36 -20.20
CA GLN A 211 22.90 12.74 -20.51
C GLN A 211 22.82 13.56 -19.22
N LEU A 212 23.97 13.87 -18.60
CA LEU A 212 24.04 14.37 -17.21
C LEU A 212 23.14 15.60 -16.95
N ARG A 213 23.13 16.57 -17.88
CA ARG A 213 22.37 17.82 -17.71
C ARG A 213 20.86 17.59 -17.83
N GLU A 214 20.46 16.78 -18.80
CA GLU A 214 19.08 16.38 -19.02
C GLU A 214 18.58 15.47 -17.88
N ALA A 215 19.44 14.60 -17.36
CA ALA A 215 19.16 13.75 -16.20
C ALA A 215 18.94 14.60 -14.96
N TYR A 216 19.81 15.58 -14.69
CA TYR A 216 19.65 16.53 -13.59
C TYR A 216 18.32 17.29 -13.67
N GLN A 217 17.96 17.79 -14.86
CA GLN A 217 16.66 18.43 -15.09
C GLN A 217 15.50 17.46 -14.83
N ALA A 218 15.58 16.23 -15.38
CA ALA A 218 14.54 15.22 -15.22
C ALA A 218 14.33 14.81 -13.75
N VAL A 219 15.41 14.72 -12.95
CA VAL A 219 15.32 14.45 -11.50
C VAL A 219 14.54 15.57 -10.80
N LEU A 220 14.91 16.83 -11.04
CA LEU A 220 14.24 17.98 -10.43
C LEU A 220 12.77 18.09 -10.87
N ASP A 221 12.49 17.88 -12.16
CA ASP A 221 11.12 17.90 -12.68
C ASP A 221 10.29 16.75 -12.09
N THR A 222 10.85 15.55 -11.94
CA THR A 222 10.15 14.42 -11.29
C THR A 222 9.80 14.74 -9.84
N ALA A 223 10.73 15.35 -9.09
CA ALA A 223 10.45 15.77 -7.72
C ALA A 223 9.36 16.86 -7.65
N GLU A 224 9.39 17.83 -8.57
CA GLU A 224 8.35 18.86 -8.67
C GLU A 224 6.98 18.24 -8.98
N ILE A 225 6.92 17.29 -9.91
CA ILE A 225 5.68 16.59 -10.26
C ILE A 225 5.15 15.73 -9.11
N LEU A 226 6.03 15.04 -8.36
CA LEU A 226 5.65 14.29 -7.17
C LEU A 226 4.95 15.20 -6.14
N LEU A 227 5.55 16.35 -5.83
CA LEU A 227 4.99 17.30 -4.86
C LEU A 227 3.75 18.00 -5.39
N CYS A 228 3.73 18.39 -6.66
CA CYS A 228 2.56 18.97 -7.32
C CYS A 228 1.38 18.00 -7.26
N TYR A 229 1.55 16.76 -7.74
CA TYR A 229 0.53 15.72 -7.69
C TYR A 229 0.01 15.50 -6.27
N SER A 230 0.92 15.35 -5.30
CA SER A 230 0.56 15.18 -3.88
C SER A 230 -0.25 16.36 -3.34
N ALA A 231 0.13 17.60 -3.68
CA ALA A 231 -0.57 18.80 -3.23
C ALA A 231 -1.98 18.89 -3.83
N LEU A 232 -2.15 18.48 -5.09
CA LEU A 232 -3.47 18.43 -5.74
C LEU A 232 -4.38 17.39 -5.08
N LEU A 233 -3.84 16.22 -4.73
CA LEU A 233 -4.59 15.20 -3.97
C LEU A 233 -4.99 15.72 -2.59
N VAL A 234 -4.06 16.34 -1.85
CA VAL A 234 -4.34 16.94 -0.54
C VAL A 234 -5.41 18.02 -0.65
N ALA A 235 -5.33 18.90 -1.65
CA ALA A 235 -6.31 19.96 -1.84
C ALA A 235 -7.71 19.41 -2.19
N ALA A 236 -7.79 18.39 -3.06
CA ALA A 236 -9.04 17.74 -3.42
C ALA A 236 -9.71 17.06 -2.21
N MET A 237 -8.96 16.23 -1.48
CA MET A 237 -9.48 15.53 -0.30
C MET A 237 -9.81 16.48 0.85
N ALA A 238 -8.96 17.48 1.13
CA ALA A 238 -9.24 18.48 2.15
C ALA A 238 -10.55 19.23 1.85
N ARG A 239 -10.80 19.56 0.58
CA ARG A 239 -12.07 20.16 0.17
C ARG A 239 -13.25 19.21 0.39
N ALA A 240 -13.14 17.94 0.02
CA ALA A 240 -14.19 16.94 0.21
C ALA A 240 -14.59 16.81 1.69
N GLU A 241 -13.60 16.89 2.58
CA GLU A 241 -13.77 16.81 4.04
C GLU A 241 -14.08 18.16 4.71
N GLY A 242 -14.29 19.24 3.94
CA GLY A 242 -14.57 20.57 4.48
C GLY A 242 -13.40 21.21 5.26
N ILE A 243 -12.17 20.74 5.04
CA ILE A 243 -10.95 21.26 5.66
C ILE A 243 -10.45 22.46 4.85
N GLU A 244 -10.51 23.65 5.44
CA GLU A 244 -9.98 24.85 4.80
C GLU A 244 -8.44 24.89 4.84
N LEU A 245 -7.82 25.05 3.68
CA LEU A 245 -6.38 25.28 3.51
C LEU A 245 -6.13 26.72 3.06
N SER A 246 -5.45 27.50 3.91
CA SER A 246 -5.05 28.88 3.63
C SER A 246 -4.07 28.99 2.45
N SER A 247 -3.23 27.97 2.26
CA SER A 247 -2.35 27.81 1.10
C SER A 247 -3.11 27.71 -0.22
N VAL A 248 -4.24 26.98 -0.25
CA VAL A 248 -5.12 26.89 -1.42
C VAL A 248 -5.80 28.24 -1.70
N ARG A 249 -6.21 28.98 -0.66
CA ARG A 249 -6.70 30.37 -0.83
C ARG A 249 -5.63 31.31 -1.39
N ALA A 250 -4.37 31.13 -1.02
CA ALA A 250 -3.27 31.91 -1.60
C ALA A 250 -3.10 31.61 -3.09
N ILE A 251 -3.19 30.32 -3.49
CA ILE A 251 -3.17 29.90 -4.89
C ILE A 251 -4.37 30.49 -5.66
N GLN A 252 -5.58 30.45 -5.09
CA GLN A 252 -6.76 31.12 -5.65
C GLN A 252 -6.48 32.59 -5.95
N GLY A 253 -5.94 33.34 -4.97
CA GLY A 253 -5.64 34.77 -5.14
C GLY A 253 -4.63 35.04 -6.26
N LYS A 254 -3.67 34.12 -6.48
CA LYS A 254 -2.68 34.22 -7.56
C LYS A 254 -3.30 33.91 -8.93
N LEU A 255 -4.13 32.87 -9.01
CA LEU A 255 -4.87 32.48 -10.22
C LEU A 255 -5.81 33.60 -10.66
N ALA A 256 -6.64 34.11 -9.74
CA ALA A 256 -7.57 35.20 -9.99
C ALA A 256 -6.87 36.51 -10.37
N GLY A 257 -5.69 36.76 -9.80
CA GLY A 257 -4.86 37.93 -10.12
C GLY A 257 -4.11 37.83 -11.45
N GLY A 258 -4.17 36.69 -12.16
CA GLY A 258 -3.43 36.46 -13.41
C GLY A 258 -1.90 36.52 -13.26
N ARG A 259 -1.38 36.39 -12.03
CA ARG A 259 0.05 36.62 -11.69
C ARG A 259 0.96 35.42 -12.03
N GLY A 260 0.41 34.39 -12.67
CA GLY A 260 1.08 33.13 -12.98
C GLY A 260 0.60 31.99 -12.11
N GLY A 261 1.11 30.79 -12.36
CA GLY A 261 0.66 29.59 -11.69
C GLY A 261 1.39 29.19 -10.43
N PRO A 262 0.80 28.25 -9.68
CA PRO A 262 1.46 27.64 -8.53
C PRO A 262 2.75 26.95 -8.97
N GLY A 263 3.85 27.29 -8.32
CA GLY A 263 5.16 26.68 -8.51
C GLY A 263 5.54 25.79 -7.33
N PHE A 264 6.75 25.23 -7.40
CA PHE A 264 7.32 24.31 -6.41
C PHE A 264 7.05 24.70 -4.94
N GLY A 265 7.36 25.95 -4.57
CA GLY A 265 7.21 26.41 -3.18
C GLY A 265 5.75 26.43 -2.71
N GLU A 266 4.80 26.77 -3.59
CA GLU A 266 3.38 26.79 -3.24
C GLU A 266 2.83 25.38 -3.01
N TRP A 267 3.31 24.40 -3.78
CA TRP A 267 3.00 22.98 -3.54
C TRP A 267 3.50 22.50 -2.20
N VAL A 268 4.72 22.84 -1.82
CA VAL A 268 5.27 22.50 -0.50
C VAL A 268 4.43 23.11 0.62
N VAL A 269 4.00 24.37 0.50
CA VAL A 269 3.20 25.04 1.53
C VAL A 269 1.83 24.36 1.71
N VAL A 270 1.18 23.90 0.63
CA VAL A 270 -0.07 23.11 0.72
C VAL A 270 0.14 21.83 1.53
N LEU A 271 1.24 21.13 1.27
CA LEU A 271 1.57 19.87 1.92
C LEU A 271 1.99 20.06 3.39
N GLU A 272 2.63 21.19 3.73
CA GLU A 272 3.00 21.51 5.11
C GLU A 272 1.79 21.92 5.94
N GLU A 273 0.77 22.53 5.35
CA GLU A 273 -0.44 22.92 6.08
C GLU A 273 -1.22 21.70 6.60
N ILE A 274 -1.18 20.57 5.87
CA ILE A 274 -1.82 19.34 6.32
C ILE A 274 -1.00 18.57 7.35
N VAL A 275 0.21 19.00 7.75
CA VAL A 275 1.03 18.33 8.78
C VAL A 275 0.39 18.39 10.16
N SER A 276 -0.38 19.43 10.47
CA SER A 276 -1.02 19.59 11.77
C SER A 276 -2.08 18.53 12.03
N ALA A 277 -1.87 17.69 13.07
CA ALA A 277 -2.85 16.67 13.48
C ALA A 277 -4.23 17.26 13.81
N ARG A 278 -4.29 18.56 14.20
CA ARG A 278 -5.56 19.26 14.47
C ARG A 278 -6.46 19.30 13.23
N LYS A 279 -5.88 19.48 12.04
CA LYS A 279 -6.63 19.51 10.77
C LYS A 279 -7.18 18.14 10.38
N ARG A 280 -6.62 17.06 10.93
CA ARG A 280 -6.99 15.66 10.62
C ARG A 280 -7.77 14.95 11.72
N LYS A 281 -8.01 15.61 12.87
CA LYS A 281 -8.55 14.96 14.08
C LYS A 281 -9.94 14.33 13.90
N GLY A 282 -10.73 14.79 12.93
CA GLY A 282 -12.07 14.27 12.66
C GLY A 282 -12.14 13.22 11.56
N LEU A 283 -11.01 12.90 10.91
CA LEU A 283 -10.98 11.96 9.80
C LEU A 283 -10.92 10.51 10.32
N PRO A 284 -11.45 9.53 9.56
CA PRO A 284 -11.18 8.11 9.81
C PRO A 284 -9.68 7.84 9.85
N ALA A 285 -9.24 6.89 10.69
CA ALA A 285 -7.82 6.58 10.87
C ALA A 285 -7.11 6.22 9.55
N GLU A 286 -7.81 5.52 8.65
CA GLU A 286 -7.31 5.10 7.35
C GLU A 286 -7.34 6.20 6.27
N HIS A 287 -7.91 7.37 6.58
CA HIS A 287 -8.04 8.43 5.58
C HIS A 287 -6.65 8.86 5.05
N PRO A 288 -6.41 8.90 3.71
CA PRO A 288 -5.07 9.09 3.14
C PRO A 288 -4.33 10.37 3.60
N LEU A 289 -5.06 11.44 3.93
CA LEU A 289 -4.50 12.67 4.53
C LEU A 289 -3.63 12.40 5.78
N HIS A 290 -3.83 11.30 6.51
CA HIS A 290 -2.95 10.91 7.62
C HIS A 290 -1.54 10.52 7.15
N GLU A 291 -1.41 9.81 6.03
CA GLU A 291 -0.12 9.43 5.45
C GLU A 291 0.61 10.63 4.87
N PHE A 292 -0.10 11.51 4.15
CA PHE A 292 0.44 12.80 3.72
C PHE A 292 0.95 13.59 4.94
N GLY A 293 0.12 13.75 5.98
CA GLY A 293 0.52 14.45 7.21
C GLY A 293 1.77 13.86 7.89
N SER A 294 1.90 12.52 7.92
CA SER A 294 3.05 11.82 8.49
C SER A 294 4.31 11.97 7.65
N LEU A 295 4.20 11.87 6.32
CA LEU A 295 5.30 12.09 5.37
C LEU A 295 5.92 13.49 5.55
N PHE A 296 5.08 14.52 5.60
CA PHE A 296 5.56 15.90 5.68
C PHE A 296 6.04 16.27 7.10
N ALA A 297 5.66 15.51 8.12
CA ALA A 297 6.20 15.61 9.47
C ALA A 297 7.59 14.96 9.63
N ASP A 298 8.00 14.03 8.74
CA ASP A 298 9.30 13.36 8.81
C ASP A 298 10.45 14.38 8.60
N PRO A 299 11.32 14.59 9.59
CA PRO A 299 12.44 15.53 9.48
C PRO A 299 13.41 15.19 8.34
N LYS A 300 13.59 13.90 8.02
CA LYS A 300 14.47 13.48 6.92
C LYS A 300 13.85 13.87 5.58
N ALA A 301 12.58 13.55 5.37
CA ALA A 301 11.86 13.95 4.18
C ALA A 301 11.84 15.48 4.03
N ALA A 302 11.63 16.23 5.12
CA ALA A 302 11.67 17.69 5.11
C ALA A 302 13.02 18.27 4.69
N ALA A 303 14.13 17.73 5.21
CA ALA A 303 15.47 18.17 4.84
C ALA A 303 15.76 17.91 3.35
N VAL A 304 15.35 16.75 2.84
CA VAL A 304 15.53 16.35 1.44
C VAL A 304 14.70 17.24 0.51
N ARG A 305 13.41 17.44 0.80
CA ARG A 305 12.55 18.36 0.03
C ARG A 305 13.16 19.75 -0.05
N LYS A 306 13.67 20.27 1.06
CA LYS A 306 14.32 21.58 1.09
C LYS A 306 15.52 21.63 0.15
N ARG A 307 16.42 20.63 0.20
CA ARG A 307 17.58 20.58 -0.71
C ARG A 307 17.16 20.52 -2.19
N VAL A 308 16.14 19.74 -2.54
CA VAL A 308 15.63 19.67 -3.91
C VAL A 308 14.99 21.00 -4.32
N SER A 309 14.23 21.64 -3.43
CA SER A 309 13.65 22.98 -3.65
C SER A 309 14.71 24.03 -3.91
N ASP A 310 15.77 24.04 -3.10
CA ASP A 310 16.88 24.99 -3.20
C ASP A 310 17.58 24.81 -4.55
N ARG A 311 17.85 23.57 -4.96
CA ARG A 311 18.43 23.24 -6.28
C ARG A 311 17.52 23.64 -7.44
N ARG A 312 16.21 23.44 -7.32
CA ARG A 312 15.24 23.87 -8.34
C ARG A 312 15.23 25.39 -8.50
N ASN A 313 15.28 26.11 -7.37
CA ASN A 313 15.36 27.56 -7.35
C ASN A 313 16.68 28.06 -7.97
N ASP A 314 17.80 27.41 -7.64
CA ASP A 314 19.10 27.71 -8.24
C ASP A 314 19.09 27.52 -9.76
N GLN A 315 18.49 26.44 -10.26
CA GLN A 315 18.33 26.20 -11.68
C GLN A 315 17.48 27.28 -12.37
N ALA A 316 16.39 27.74 -11.74
CA ALA A 316 15.55 28.82 -12.24
C ALA A 316 16.29 30.16 -12.30
N HIS A 317 17.23 30.39 -11.37
CA HIS A 317 18.10 31.57 -11.32
C HIS A 317 19.43 31.40 -12.06
N GLN A 318 19.57 30.37 -12.90
CA GLN A 318 20.78 30.09 -13.69
C GLN A 318 22.04 29.81 -12.85
N ARG A 319 21.89 29.49 -11.56
CA ARG A 319 22.95 29.06 -10.64
C ARG A 319 23.14 27.54 -10.70
N ARG A 320 23.37 27.01 -11.90
CA ARG A 320 23.48 25.56 -12.12
C ARG A 320 24.86 25.06 -11.68
N PRO A 321 24.99 23.79 -11.25
CA PRO A 321 26.30 23.14 -11.10
C PRO A 321 27.09 23.24 -12.39
N ASP A 322 28.40 23.40 -12.28
CA ASP A 322 29.27 23.30 -13.45
C ASP A 322 29.42 21.85 -13.93
N ASP A 323 29.98 21.66 -15.12
CA ASP A 323 30.08 20.32 -15.72
C ASP A 323 31.06 19.39 -14.96
N VAL A 324 31.92 19.94 -14.09
CA VAL A 324 32.87 19.16 -13.27
C VAL A 324 32.16 18.58 -12.05
N ASP A 325 31.34 19.39 -11.38
CA ASP A 325 30.59 19.01 -10.17
C ASP A 325 29.28 18.27 -10.51
N LEU A 326 28.77 18.40 -11.74
CA LEU A 326 27.47 17.86 -12.15
C LEU A 326 27.28 16.35 -11.88
N PRO A 327 28.26 15.45 -12.09
CA PRO A 327 28.10 14.03 -11.77
C PRO A 327 27.78 13.79 -10.29
N ASP A 328 28.57 14.36 -9.38
CA ASP A 328 28.39 14.17 -7.93
C ASP A 328 27.06 14.81 -7.46
N VAL A 329 26.75 16.01 -7.98
CA VAL A 329 25.48 16.69 -7.67
C VAL A 329 24.28 15.91 -8.21
N LEU A 330 24.42 15.24 -9.36
CA LEU A 330 23.39 14.39 -9.94
C LEU A 330 23.11 13.17 -9.06
N ASP A 331 24.15 12.51 -8.57
CA ASP A 331 24.01 11.37 -7.66
C ASP A 331 23.31 11.78 -6.35
N ASP A 332 23.70 12.91 -5.76
CA ASP A 332 23.08 13.47 -4.56
C ASP A 332 21.60 13.78 -4.77
N VAL A 333 21.24 14.45 -5.86
CA VAL A 333 19.84 14.83 -6.11
C VAL A 333 18.99 13.63 -6.50
N PHE A 334 19.58 12.62 -7.15
CA PHE A 334 18.90 11.36 -7.46
C PHE A 334 18.63 10.55 -6.19
N ALA A 335 19.57 10.51 -5.24
CA ALA A 335 19.37 9.90 -3.92
C ALA A 335 18.26 10.64 -3.13
N ASP A 336 18.26 11.97 -3.19
CA ASP A 336 17.21 12.82 -2.61
C ASP A 336 15.83 12.49 -3.22
N LEU A 337 15.70 12.43 -4.54
CA LEU A 337 14.45 12.03 -5.22
C LEU A 337 14.01 10.62 -4.82
N SER A 338 14.94 9.67 -4.83
CA SER A 338 14.66 8.27 -4.49
C SER A 338 14.11 8.14 -3.08
N LEU A 339 14.67 8.89 -2.12
CA LEU A 339 14.16 8.93 -0.75
C LEU A 339 12.76 9.56 -0.67
N LEU A 340 12.47 10.62 -1.42
CA LEU A 340 11.11 11.19 -1.45
C LEU A 340 10.09 10.18 -2.00
N LEU A 341 10.43 9.53 -3.12
CA LEU A 341 9.57 8.51 -3.73
C LEU A 341 9.36 7.32 -2.78
N ASP A 342 10.41 6.86 -2.11
CA ASP A 342 10.34 5.80 -1.09
C ASP A 342 9.39 6.16 0.07
N ARG A 343 9.46 7.40 0.55
CA ARG A 343 8.56 7.87 1.61
C ARG A 343 7.12 8.07 1.14
N THR A 344 6.90 8.17 -0.18
CA THR A 344 5.59 8.23 -0.81
C THR A 344 5.09 6.88 -1.35
N ARG A 345 5.67 5.75 -0.93
CA ARG A 345 5.22 4.41 -1.37
C ARG A 345 3.73 4.16 -1.20
N PHE A 346 3.08 4.78 -0.22
CA PHE A 346 1.63 4.69 -0.04
C PHE A 346 0.83 5.19 -1.25
N LEU A 347 1.39 6.04 -2.12
CA LEU A 347 0.76 6.42 -3.38
C LEU A 347 0.54 5.23 -4.33
N ALA A 348 1.27 4.13 -4.15
CA ALA A 348 1.04 2.89 -4.88
C ALA A 348 -0.32 2.24 -4.53
N ASP A 349 -0.85 2.53 -3.35
CA ASP A 349 -2.14 2.01 -2.87
C ASP A 349 -3.30 2.98 -3.16
N LEU A 350 -2.99 4.22 -3.59
CA LEU A 350 -3.98 5.24 -3.92
C LEU A 350 -4.15 5.33 -5.44
N ARG A 351 -5.14 4.62 -5.97
CA ARG A 351 -5.28 4.43 -7.42
C ARG A 351 -5.84 5.69 -8.08
N LEU A 352 -5.11 6.21 -9.06
CA LEU A 352 -5.64 7.24 -9.96
C LEU A 352 -6.59 6.58 -10.96
N ALA A 353 -7.88 6.90 -10.90
CA ALA A 353 -8.90 6.34 -11.75
C ALA A 353 -9.52 7.39 -12.68
N HIS A 354 -9.63 7.08 -13.96
CA HIS A 354 -10.45 7.84 -14.91
C HIS A 354 -11.77 7.10 -15.12
N VAL A 355 -12.86 7.68 -14.63
CA VAL A 355 -14.21 7.11 -14.78
C VAL A 355 -14.67 7.35 -16.21
N THR A 356 -14.87 6.27 -16.97
CA THR A 356 -15.21 6.33 -18.39
C THR A 356 -16.70 6.14 -18.67
N ASP A 357 -17.43 5.43 -17.81
CA ASP A 357 -18.88 5.28 -17.91
C ASP A 357 -19.48 5.02 -16.51
N VAL A 358 -20.72 5.48 -16.31
CA VAL A 358 -21.48 5.27 -15.07
C VAL A 358 -22.92 4.93 -15.43
N ARG A 359 -23.39 3.75 -14.99
CA ARG A 359 -24.74 3.27 -15.23
C ARG A 359 -25.46 3.05 -13.91
N TRP A 360 -26.45 3.89 -13.61
CA TRP A 360 -27.21 3.83 -12.36
C TRP A 360 -28.42 2.89 -12.47
N ASP A 361 -28.48 1.88 -11.60
CA ASP A 361 -29.67 1.07 -11.38
C ASP A 361 -30.51 1.67 -10.23
N THR A 362 -31.61 2.34 -10.61
CA THR A 362 -32.55 2.94 -9.64
C THR A 362 -33.23 1.93 -8.72
N LEU A 363 -33.40 0.68 -9.15
CA LEU A 363 -34.08 -0.35 -8.37
C LEU A 363 -33.15 -0.94 -7.33
N GLN A 364 -31.89 -1.22 -7.73
CA GLN A 364 -30.87 -1.74 -6.82
C GLN A 364 -30.18 -0.65 -5.98
N LYS A 365 -30.37 0.63 -6.35
CA LYS A 365 -29.69 1.79 -5.77
C LYS A 365 -28.16 1.65 -5.83
N ARG A 366 -27.67 1.19 -6.98
CA ARG A 366 -26.25 0.88 -7.21
C ARG A 366 -25.84 1.34 -8.60
N ALA A 367 -24.64 1.89 -8.73
CA ALA A 367 -24.03 2.22 -10.00
C ALA A 367 -23.04 1.12 -10.43
N ASP A 368 -23.10 0.75 -11.71
CA ASP A 368 -22.00 0.07 -12.40
C ASP A 368 -21.08 1.13 -12.99
N VAL A 369 -19.80 1.06 -12.64
CA VAL A 369 -18.80 2.08 -12.96
C VAL A 369 -17.69 1.43 -13.76
N ASP A 370 -17.52 1.87 -15.00
CA ASP A 370 -16.40 1.47 -15.84
C ASP A 370 -15.30 2.55 -15.75
N PHE A 371 -14.09 2.15 -15.38
CA PHE A 371 -12.98 3.07 -15.16
C PHE A 371 -11.64 2.52 -15.67
N ARG A 372 -10.68 3.40 -15.88
CA ARG A 372 -9.29 3.07 -16.21
C ARG A 372 -8.39 3.39 -15.03
N SER A 373 -7.64 2.39 -14.57
CA SER A 373 -6.67 2.54 -13.48
C SER A 373 -5.33 3.04 -14.02
N LEU A 374 -5.09 4.34 -13.90
CA LEU A 374 -3.93 5.06 -14.43
C LEU A 374 -2.71 4.94 -13.51
N MET A 375 -2.29 3.70 -13.28
CA MET A 375 -1.11 3.35 -12.52
C MET A 375 -0.01 2.84 -13.46
N GLY A 376 1.24 3.18 -13.15
CA GLY A 376 2.41 2.85 -13.96
C GLY A 376 2.69 3.85 -15.09
N ASP A 377 3.76 3.62 -15.86
CA ASP A 377 4.34 4.61 -16.78
C ASP A 377 3.62 4.78 -18.14
N HIS A 378 2.39 4.27 -18.28
CA HIS A 378 1.62 4.32 -19.53
C HIS A 378 0.11 4.56 -19.30
N PRO A 379 -0.56 5.40 -20.12
CA PRO A 379 -1.97 5.73 -19.92
C PRO A 379 -2.95 4.79 -20.64
N VAL A 380 -2.46 3.92 -21.54
CA VAL A 380 -3.29 2.89 -22.19
C VAL A 380 -3.31 1.67 -21.29
N VAL A 381 -4.42 1.50 -20.60
CA VAL A 381 -4.66 0.43 -19.63
C VAL A 381 -6.03 -0.22 -19.90
N PRO A 382 -6.24 -1.47 -19.47
CA PRO A 382 -7.56 -2.11 -19.52
C PRO A 382 -8.62 -1.30 -18.78
N THR A 383 -9.88 -1.48 -19.18
CA THR A 383 -11.03 -0.97 -18.43
C THR A 383 -11.39 -1.99 -17.36
N GLU A 384 -11.62 -1.51 -16.15
CA GLU A 384 -12.08 -2.27 -15.01
C GLU A 384 -13.50 -1.83 -14.66
N THR A 385 -14.27 -2.72 -14.04
CA THR A 385 -15.62 -2.42 -13.56
C THR A 385 -15.63 -2.52 -12.04
N MET A 386 -16.26 -1.55 -11.39
CA MET A 386 -16.60 -1.63 -9.98
C MET A 386 -18.06 -1.27 -9.79
N HIS A 387 -18.51 -1.45 -8.57
CA HIS A 387 -19.81 -1.00 -8.15
C HIS A 387 -19.69 0.13 -7.14
N HIS A 388 -20.65 1.06 -7.17
CA HIS A 388 -20.69 2.19 -6.25
C HIS A 388 -22.09 2.39 -5.67
N ASP A 389 -22.16 2.66 -4.38
CA ASP A 389 -23.40 2.89 -3.64
C ASP A 389 -23.76 4.39 -3.72
N GLY A 390 -24.04 4.86 -4.93
CA GLY A 390 -24.36 6.27 -5.18
C GLY A 390 -24.56 6.59 -6.67
N ASN A 391 -25.23 7.71 -6.94
CA ASN A 391 -25.46 8.24 -8.29
C ASN A 391 -24.75 9.59 -8.52
N ASP A 392 -23.72 9.86 -7.72
CA ASP A 392 -23.00 11.12 -7.62
C ASP A 392 -21.68 11.13 -8.41
N LEU A 393 -21.34 10.02 -9.06
CA LEU A 393 -20.14 9.92 -9.88
C LEU A 393 -20.30 10.62 -11.23
N GLU A 394 -19.17 11.14 -11.69
CA GLU A 394 -19.07 11.92 -12.91
C GLU A 394 -18.24 11.18 -13.96
N THR A 395 -18.88 10.91 -15.10
CA THR A 395 -18.19 10.41 -16.28
C THR A 395 -17.14 11.43 -16.77
N ASP A 396 -16.05 10.91 -17.32
CA ASP A 396 -14.91 11.68 -17.83
C ASP A 396 -14.17 12.52 -16.77
N SER A 397 -14.30 12.15 -15.50
CA SER A 397 -13.58 12.78 -14.38
C SER A 397 -12.53 11.86 -13.77
N LEU A 398 -11.54 12.48 -13.12
CA LEU A 398 -10.53 11.77 -12.35
C LEU A 398 -10.97 11.63 -10.90
N TYR A 399 -10.74 10.44 -10.36
CA TYR A 399 -10.95 10.09 -8.97
C TYR A 399 -9.67 9.48 -8.40
N LEU A 400 -9.47 9.66 -7.10
CA LEU A 400 -8.58 8.81 -6.32
C LEU A 400 -9.43 7.71 -5.68
N ILE A 401 -9.03 6.44 -5.86
CA ILE A 401 -9.59 5.32 -5.10
C ILE A 401 -8.63 5.05 -3.95
N ASP A 402 -9.10 5.19 -2.71
CA ASP A 402 -8.32 4.86 -1.52
C ASP A 402 -8.37 3.35 -1.17
N ARG A 403 -7.70 2.98 -0.07
CA ARG A 403 -7.60 1.58 0.39
C ARG A 403 -8.95 1.01 0.83
N GLU A 404 -9.90 1.87 1.23
CA GLU A 404 -11.27 1.49 1.57
C GLU A 404 -12.21 1.54 0.35
N HIS A 405 -11.66 1.67 -0.86
CA HIS A 405 -12.39 1.82 -2.12
C HIS A 405 -13.27 3.06 -2.21
N ARG A 406 -13.03 4.09 -1.39
CA ARG A 406 -13.75 5.36 -1.49
C ARG A 406 -13.21 6.17 -2.66
N LEU A 407 -14.13 6.80 -3.37
CA LEU A 407 -13.86 7.61 -4.56
C LEU A 407 -13.78 9.10 -4.18
N HIS A 408 -12.62 9.70 -4.39
CA HIS A 408 -12.39 11.13 -4.13
C HIS A 408 -12.30 11.88 -5.47
N LEU A 409 -13.28 12.71 -5.79
CA LEU A 409 -13.29 13.52 -7.01
C LEU A 409 -12.11 14.50 -7.02
N LEU A 410 -11.28 14.45 -8.07
CA LEU A 410 -10.06 15.25 -8.14
C LEU A 410 -10.23 16.58 -8.87
N ARG A 411 -11.29 16.74 -9.66
CA ARG A 411 -11.56 18.02 -10.34
C ARG A 411 -12.03 19.08 -9.32
N PRO A 412 -11.71 20.35 -9.55
CA PRO A 412 -10.95 20.88 -10.69
C PRO A 412 -9.43 20.96 -10.45
N PHE A 413 -8.92 20.37 -9.36
CA PHE A 413 -7.49 20.40 -9.04
C PHE A 413 -6.66 19.57 -10.02
N LEU A 414 -7.13 18.37 -10.37
CA LEU A 414 -6.50 17.49 -11.37
C LEU A 414 -7.52 17.05 -12.41
N ILE A 415 -7.17 17.21 -13.69
CA ILE A 415 -8.05 16.96 -14.84
C ILE A 415 -7.37 16.00 -15.80
N GLY A 416 -8.08 14.99 -16.29
CA GLY A 416 -7.56 14.02 -17.24
C GLY A 416 -8.13 14.23 -18.63
N ARG A 417 -7.30 14.23 -19.68
CA ARG A 417 -7.76 14.31 -21.09
C ARG A 417 -6.65 14.09 -22.13
N PRO A 418 -7.00 13.85 -23.40
CA PRO A 418 -6.04 13.88 -24.50
C PRO A 418 -5.36 15.24 -24.63
N CYS A 419 -4.03 15.25 -24.66
CA CYS A 419 -3.23 16.44 -24.91
C CYS A 419 -3.35 16.85 -26.39
N PRO A 420 -3.68 18.12 -26.71
CA PRO A 420 -3.79 18.56 -28.10
C PRO A 420 -2.43 18.58 -28.83
N MET A 421 -1.32 18.70 -28.09
CA MET A 421 0.04 18.80 -28.64
C MET A 421 0.62 17.42 -29.00
N CYS A 422 0.68 16.49 -28.04
CA CYS A 422 1.28 15.16 -28.27
C CYS A 422 0.26 14.05 -28.53
N ARG A 423 -1.05 14.33 -28.43
CA ARG A 423 -2.16 13.36 -28.59
C ARG A 423 -2.17 12.21 -27.56
N SER A 424 -1.20 12.15 -26.66
CA SER A 424 -1.24 11.27 -25.50
C SER A 424 -2.32 11.73 -24.53
N TRP A 425 -2.95 10.79 -23.84
CA TRP A 425 -3.74 11.11 -22.65
C TRP A 425 -2.79 11.63 -21.55
N SER A 426 -3.22 12.65 -20.81
CA SER A 426 -2.39 13.36 -19.83
C SER A 426 -3.24 13.91 -18.69
N THR A 427 -2.62 14.12 -17.55
CA THR A 427 -3.20 14.81 -16.40
C THR A 427 -2.76 16.27 -16.39
N PHE A 428 -3.65 17.15 -15.97
CA PHE A 428 -3.46 18.59 -16.00
C PHE A 428 -3.87 19.24 -14.69
N HIS A 429 -3.10 20.25 -14.28
CA HIS A 429 -3.50 21.19 -13.23
C HIS A 429 -3.75 22.57 -13.84
N VAL A 430 -4.46 23.43 -13.12
CA VAL A 430 -4.60 24.84 -13.52
C VAL A 430 -3.30 25.56 -13.24
N ASP A 431 -2.71 26.15 -14.28
CA ASP A 431 -1.52 26.98 -14.20
C ASP A 431 -1.94 28.43 -13.99
N LYS A 432 -2.66 29.06 -14.92
CA LYS A 432 -3.09 30.46 -14.75
C LYS A 432 -4.47 30.69 -15.33
N VAL A 433 -5.16 31.73 -14.87
CA VAL A 433 -6.43 32.13 -15.46
C VAL A 433 -6.25 33.46 -16.18
N SER A 434 -6.75 33.51 -17.40
CA SER A 434 -6.66 34.65 -18.32
C SER A 434 -8.05 35.02 -18.84
N ARG A 435 -8.13 36.06 -19.66
CA ARG A 435 -9.40 36.45 -20.31
C ARG A 435 -9.97 35.36 -21.22
N ASP A 436 -9.10 34.56 -21.83
CA ASP A 436 -9.47 33.54 -22.81
C ASP A 436 -9.83 32.19 -22.17
N GLY A 437 -9.66 32.07 -20.85
CA GLY A 437 -9.94 30.85 -20.09
C GLY A 437 -8.82 30.47 -19.13
N ALA A 438 -8.95 29.27 -18.55
CA ALA A 438 -7.94 28.67 -17.70
C ALA A 438 -6.86 27.99 -18.55
N VAL A 439 -5.60 28.33 -18.31
CA VAL A 439 -4.46 27.62 -18.87
C VAL A 439 -4.18 26.41 -17.99
N LEU A 440 -4.29 25.22 -18.58
CA LEU A 440 -3.98 23.96 -17.94
C LEU A 440 -2.59 23.50 -18.36
N LYS A 441 -1.81 22.96 -17.43
CA LYS A 441 -0.46 22.45 -17.68
C LYS A 441 -0.37 20.97 -17.35
N SER A 442 0.17 20.18 -18.30
CA SER A 442 0.32 18.74 -18.15
C SER A 442 1.43 18.39 -17.15
N LEU A 443 1.16 17.44 -16.27
CA LEU A 443 2.18 16.92 -15.34
C LEU A 443 3.24 16.10 -16.07
N GLU A 444 2.84 15.32 -17.06
CA GLU A 444 3.67 14.38 -17.81
C GLU A 444 4.65 15.05 -18.76
N HIS A 445 4.19 16.08 -19.49
CA HIS A 445 4.95 16.65 -20.61
C HIS A 445 5.17 18.16 -20.47
N GLY A 446 4.53 18.82 -19.49
CA GLY A 446 4.60 20.28 -19.35
C GLY A 446 3.87 21.06 -20.45
N HIS A 447 3.18 20.38 -21.37
CA HIS A 447 2.36 21.00 -22.40
C HIS A 447 1.22 21.83 -21.78
N ALA A 448 0.97 23.01 -22.36
CA ALA A 448 -0.08 23.91 -21.91
C ALA A 448 -1.23 23.96 -22.92
N LEU A 449 -2.46 24.06 -22.42
CA LEU A 449 -3.65 24.28 -23.23
C LEU A 449 -4.56 25.29 -22.55
N THR A 450 -5.27 26.10 -23.32
CA THR A 450 -6.27 27.04 -22.77
C THR A 450 -7.65 26.41 -22.88
N ASP A 451 -8.39 26.37 -21.77
CA ASP A 451 -9.73 25.82 -21.69
C ASP A 451 -10.68 26.81 -20.96
N PRO A 452 -11.64 27.41 -21.68
CA PRO A 452 -12.63 28.29 -21.06
C PRO A 452 -13.68 27.55 -20.23
N THR A 453 -13.90 26.25 -20.46
CA THR A 453 -14.99 25.48 -19.82
C THR A 453 -14.75 25.25 -18.33
N ILE A 454 -13.49 25.20 -17.90
CA ILE A 454 -13.07 24.91 -16.52
C ILE A 454 -13.28 26.11 -15.58
N VAL A 455 -13.37 27.34 -16.11
CA VAL A 455 -13.52 28.57 -15.30
C VAL A 455 -14.74 28.51 -14.37
N SER A 456 -15.85 27.98 -14.86
CA SER A 456 -17.08 27.79 -14.07
C SER A 456 -16.86 26.84 -12.90
N SER A 457 -16.20 25.71 -13.14
CA SER A 457 -15.88 24.72 -12.11
C SER A 457 -14.92 25.29 -11.07
N LEU A 458 -13.94 26.09 -11.48
CA LEU A 458 -13.01 26.77 -10.56
C LEU A 458 -13.74 27.77 -9.66
N SER A 459 -14.66 28.54 -10.22
CA SER A 459 -15.46 29.50 -9.44
C SER A 459 -16.34 28.79 -8.40
N LEU A 460 -16.98 27.67 -8.79
CA LEU A 460 -17.84 26.87 -7.92
C LEU A 460 -17.10 26.27 -6.71
N VAL A 461 -15.83 25.92 -6.88
CA VAL A 461 -15.01 25.37 -5.79
C VAL A 461 -14.23 26.43 -5.01
N GLY A 462 -14.40 27.71 -5.33
CA GLY A 462 -13.67 28.80 -4.68
C GLY A 462 -12.18 28.86 -5.06
N LEU A 463 -11.83 28.46 -6.28
CA LEU A 463 -10.49 28.66 -6.88
C LEU A 463 -10.41 29.88 -7.81
N LEU A 464 -11.54 30.55 -8.04
CA LEU A 464 -11.67 31.86 -8.71
C LEU A 464 -12.71 32.73 -8.01
#